data_AF-A0A932I8G8-F1
#
_entry.id   AF-A0A932I8G8-F1
#
_cell.length_a   1.000
_cell.length_b   1.000
_cell.length_c   1.000
_cell.angle_alpha   90.00
_cell.angle_beta   90.00
_cell.angle_gamma   90.00
#
_symmetry.space_group_name_H-M   'P 1'
#
loop_
_entity.id
_entity.type
_entity.pdbx_description
1 polymer ?
#
loop_
_entity_poly.entity_id
_entity_poly.type
_entity_poly.pdbx_seq_one_letter_code
_entity_poly.pdbx_strand_id
1 'polypeptide(L)'
;MPPIAWEEILFYFFIALTVIQLFYYGWFFSRVAIFKPKEKMQSRQHPVSVIICARDEDENLARNLPGVLVQQYSSSSEVVVVNDNSLDDSKYILQELKKTFKSLNVVELTQEAKLIPGKKYPLSIGVREAKHEVLLLTDADCVPASEHWIRKMQEGYDEGIEIVLGYGAYHRRKGLLNKLIRFETFHTALQYLSYALAGIPYMGVGRNLSYKKDLFLRNKGFSSINHIPGGDDDLFINKVATKENTAVLIDPDAITRSIPRTSWAGWLRQKSRHYSTARYYKPKHKFLLGLYFASQFLFYPVLVAAALFYDWRLVLPVFGLRLILQAFVLYKSMKKMGEEDLWPWFVFLDMWMFFYYLIFAPALWRRPRRSWN
;
A
#
# COMPACT_ATOMS: atom_id res chain seq x y z
N MET A 1 35.89 -10.90 -35.20
CA MET A 1 35.41 -9.78 -34.36
C MET A 1 36.39 -9.68 -33.21
N PRO A 2 36.99 -8.51 -32.94
CA PRO A 2 37.80 -8.33 -31.74
C PRO A 2 36.94 -8.60 -30.49
N PRO A 3 37.51 -9.14 -29.41
CA PRO A 3 36.77 -9.36 -28.18
C PRO A 3 36.27 -8.01 -27.63
N ILE A 4 35.00 -7.96 -27.24
CA ILE A 4 34.39 -6.79 -26.60
C ILE A 4 35.19 -6.48 -25.33
N ALA A 5 35.62 -5.23 -25.18
CA ALA A 5 36.38 -4.80 -24.00
C ALA A 5 35.48 -4.84 -22.76
N TRP A 6 36.02 -5.13 -21.57
CA TRP A 6 35.18 -5.29 -20.36
C TRP A 6 34.50 -3.97 -19.96
N GLU A 7 35.10 -2.83 -20.32
CA GLU A 7 34.55 -1.48 -20.16
C GLU A 7 33.29 -1.28 -21.02
N GLU A 8 33.27 -1.83 -22.25
CA GLU A 8 32.11 -1.80 -23.13
C GLU A 8 30.98 -2.68 -22.59
N ILE A 9 31.31 -3.87 -22.06
CA ILE A 9 30.35 -4.76 -21.40
C ILE A 9 29.68 -4.03 -20.22
N LEU A 10 30.47 -3.33 -19.40
CA LEU A 10 29.98 -2.55 -18.27
C LEU A 10 29.02 -1.43 -18.72
N PHE A 11 29.35 -0.72 -19.79
CA PHE A 11 28.50 0.32 -20.35
C PHE A 11 27.19 -0.24 -20.94
N TYR A 12 27.24 -1.35 -21.69
CA TYR A 12 26.05 -2.02 -22.19
C TYR A 12 25.15 -2.54 -21.06
N PHE A 13 25.76 -3.04 -19.98
CA PHE A 13 25.02 -3.42 -18.80
C PHE A 13 24.32 -2.22 -18.14
N PHE A 14 25.01 -1.08 -18.01
CA PHE A 14 24.41 0.17 -17.55
C PHE A 14 23.23 0.63 -18.42
N ILE A 15 23.37 0.55 -19.74
CA ILE A 15 22.28 0.85 -20.68
C ILE A 15 21.11 -0.09 -20.45
N ALA A 16 21.34 -1.41 -20.32
CA ALA A 16 20.28 -2.38 -20.09
C ALA A 16 19.49 -2.09 -18.80
N LEU A 17 20.18 -1.76 -17.71
CA LEU A 17 19.54 -1.33 -16.45
C LEU A 17 18.72 -0.05 -16.65
N THR A 18 19.25 0.92 -17.39
CA THR A 18 18.57 2.17 -17.71
C THR A 18 17.31 1.92 -18.54
N VAL A 19 17.37 1.05 -19.55
CA VAL A 19 16.21 0.68 -20.38
C VAL A 19 15.11 0.02 -19.54
N ILE A 20 15.47 -0.89 -18.62
CA ILE A 20 14.50 -1.49 -17.68
C ILE A 20 13.83 -0.40 -16.84
N GLN A 21 14.61 0.53 -16.27
CA GLN A 21 14.09 1.64 -15.47
C GLN A 21 13.18 2.57 -16.30
N LEU A 22 13.60 2.95 -17.51
CA LEU A 22 12.79 3.76 -18.43
C LEU A 22 11.49 3.06 -18.80
N PHE A 23 11.51 1.73 -18.98
CA PHE A 23 10.29 0.95 -19.18
C PHE A 23 9.37 1.01 -17.94
N TYR A 24 9.89 0.82 -16.73
CA TYR A 24 9.05 0.92 -15.51
C TYR A 24 8.45 2.32 -15.33
N TYR A 25 9.25 3.36 -15.47
CA TYR A 25 8.78 4.73 -15.31
C TYR A 25 7.86 5.18 -16.45
N GLY A 26 8.18 4.82 -17.68
CA GLY A 26 7.47 5.23 -18.89
C GLY A 26 6.19 4.42 -19.14
N TRP A 27 6.19 3.11 -18.88
CA TRP A 27 5.03 2.25 -19.04
C TRP A 27 4.21 2.19 -17.74
N PHE A 28 4.74 1.62 -16.66
CA PHE A 28 3.94 1.42 -15.45
C PHE A 28 3.65 2.74 -14.72
N PHE A 29 4.67 3.42 -14.21
CA PHE A 29 4.50 4.51 -13.24
C PHE A 29 3.89 5.78 -13.85
N SER A 30 4.09 6.01 -15.16
CA SER A 30 3.45 7.11 -15.88
C SER A 30 1.92 7.05 -15.81
N ARG A 31 1.32 5.85 -15.71
CA ARG A 31 -0.14 5.67 -15.60
C ARG A 31 -0.72 6.38 -14.39
N VAL A 32 -0.05 6.32 -13.24
CA VAL A 32 -0.44 7.09 -12.04
C VAL A 32 -0.21 8.58 -12.26
N ALA A 33 0.93 8.97 -12.83
CA ALA A 33 1.25 10.37 -13.10
C ALA A 33 0.21 11.08 -13.99
N ILE A 34 -0.32 10.37 -15.00
CA ILE A 34 -1.33 10.90 -15.93
C ILE A 34 -2.77 10.53 -15.55
N PHE A 35 -2.97 9.73 -14.51
CA PHE A 35 -4.29 9.27 -14.07
C PHE A 35 -5.21 10.47 -13.79
N LYS A 36 -6.42 10.44 -14.34
CA LYS A 36 -7.49 11.37 -13.97
C LYS A 36 -8.68 10.53 -13.53
N PRO A 37 -9.25 10.78 -12.34
CA PRO A 37 -10.49 10.13 -11.97
C PRO A 37 -11.55 10.47 -13.00
N LYS A 38 -12.37 9.48 -13.39
CA LYS A 38 -13.51 9.74 -14.26
C LYS A 38 -14.57 10.48 -13.45
N GLU A 39 -14.98 11.65 -13.91
CA GLU A 39 -16.14 12.32 -13.33
C GLU A 39 -17.39 11.49 -13.63
N LYS A 40 -18.07 11.04 -12.57
CA LYS A 40 -19.34 10.31 -12.70
C LYS A 40 -20.49 11.30 -12.67
N MET A 41 -21.34 11.26 -13.68
CA MET A 41 -22.56 12.07 -13.73
C MET A 41 -23.51 11.76 -12.55
N GLN A 42 -23.48 10.52 -12.05
CA GLN A 42 -24.16 10.12 -10.81
C GLN A 42 -23.27 9.14 -10.03
N SER A 43 -22.88 9.52 -8.81
CA SER A 43 -22.26 8.58 -7.87
C SER A 43 -23.35 7.67 -7.31
N ARG A 44 -23.32 6.38 -7.66
CA ARG A 44 -24.17 5.37 -7.01
C ARG A 44 -23.61 5.13 -5.61
N GLN A 45 -24.10 5.90 -4.64
CA GLN A 45 -23.73 5.73 -3.24
C GLN A 45 -24.41 4.47 -2.69
N HIS A 46 -23.79 3.30 -2.88
CA HIS A 46 -24.30 2.05 -2.32
C HIS A 46 -24.13 2.02 -0.80
N PRO A 47 -24.98 1.28 -0.06
CA PRO A 47 -24.72 1.07 1.36
C PRO A 47 -23.31 0.51 1.64
N VAL A 48 -22.62 1.04 2.66
CA VAL A 48 -21.20 0.68 2.96
C VAL A 48 -21.03 0.24 4.41
N SER A 49 -20.33 -0.87 4.62
CA SER A 49 -19.83 -1.28 5.93
C SER A 49 -18.33 -1.00 6.02
N VAL A 50 -17.93 -0.07 6.89
CA VAL A 50 -16.51 0.16 7.19
C VAL A 50 -16.07 -0.85 8.25
N ILE A 51 -14.98 -1.58 8.02
CA ILE A 51 -14.47 -2.59 8.94
C ILE A 51 -13.13 -2.13 9.53
N ILE A 52 -13.05 -2.15 10.85
CA ILE A 52 -11.85 -1.81 11.62
C ILE A 52 -11.58 -2.92 12.62
N CYS A 53 -10.36 -3.47 12.62
CA CYS A 53 -9.90 -4.40 13.64
C CYS A 53 -8.98 -3.67 14.62
N ALA A 54 -9.24 -3.81 15.91
CA ALA A 54 -8.50 -3.16 16.99
C ALA A 54 -8.06 -4.20 18.02
N ARG A 55 -6.82 -4.10 18.49
CA ARG A 55 -6.28 -4.88 19.61
C ARG A 55 -5.30 -4.02 20.36
N ASP A 56 -5.64 -3.66 21.59
CA ASP A 56 -4.86 -2.73 22.41
C ASP A 56 -4.62 -1.38 21.68
N GLU A 57 -5.72 -0.76 21.22
CA GLU A 57 -5.72 0.44 20.37
C GLU A 57 -6.53 1.61 20.96
N ASP A 58 -6.71 1.68 22.29
CA ASP A 58 -7.55 2.67 22.97
C ASP A 58 -7.30 4.13 22.55
N GLU A 59 -6.04 4.58 22.56
CA GLU A 59 -5.63 5.93 22.15
C GLU A 59 -5.95 6.19 20.67
N ASN A 60 -5.75 5.17 19.83
CA ASN A 60 -5.98 5.28 18.39
C ASN A 60 -7.47 5.30 18.07
N LEU A 61 -8.28 4.49 18.76
CA LEU A 61 -9.73 4.51 18.66
C LEU A 61 -10.30 5.86 19.11
N ALA A 62 -9.89 6.36 20.27
CA ALA A 62 -10.36 7.66 20.78
C ALA A 62 -10.03 8.81 19.82
N ARG A 63 -8.85 8.79 19.20
CA ARG A 63 -8.41 9.85 18.30
C ARG A 63 -8.96 9.75 16.88
N ASN A 64 -9.01 8.54 16.31
CA ASN A 64 -9.20 8.36 14.87
C ASN A 64 -10.62 7.91 14.49
N LEU A 65 -11.28 7.09 15.33
CA LEU A 65 -12.60 6.53 15.03
C LEU A 65 -13.69 7.60 14.81
N PRO A 66 -13.70 8.75 15.53
CA PRO A 66 -14.64 9.82 15.23
C PRO A 66 -14.57 10.32 13.78
N GLY A 67 -13.37 10.39 13.17
CA GLY A 67 -13.22 10.79 11.77
C GLY A 67 -13.83 9.81 10.77
N VAL A 68 -13.90 8.52 11.12
CA VAL A 68 -14.58 7.50 10.32
C VAL A 68 -16.10 7.55 10.52
N LEU A 69 -16.56 7.91 11.73
CA LEU A 69 -17.99 7.98 12.06
C LEU A 69 -18.69 9.24 11.53
N VAL A 70 -17.95 10.34 11.35
CA VAL A 70 -18.47 11.63 10.86
C VAL A 70 -18.16 11.80 9.37
N GLN A 71 -18.77 10.95 8.54
CA GLN A 71 -18.61 10.99 7.08
C GLN A 71 -19.87 11.59 6.43
N GLN A 72 -19.67 12.51 5.49
CA GLN A 72 -20.72 13.07 4.65
C GLN A 72 -21.03 12.10 3.50
N TYR A 73 -21.98 11.20 3.77
CA TYR A 73 -22.41 10.16 2.85
C TYR A 73 -23.93 10.11 2.81
N SER A 74 -24.53 10.19 1.61
CA SER A 74 -25.99 10.34 1.46
C SER A 74 -26.73 9.01 1.54
N SER A 75 -26.02 7.89 1.43
CA SER A 75 -26.57 6.54 1.59
C SER A 75 -26.27 5.99 2.98
N SER A 76 -26.77 4.80 3.30
CA SER A 76 -26.54 4.21 4.62
C SER A 76 -25.08 3.75 4.76
N SER A 77 -24.46 4.09 5.88
CA SER A 77 -23.15 3.57 6.26
C SER A 77 -23.17 3.06 7.69
N GLU A 78 -22.44 1.98 7.94
CA GLU A 78 -22.13 1.53 9.28
C GLU A 78 -20.62 1.37 9.46
N VAL A 79 -20.18 1.39 10.72
CA VAL A 79 -18.80 1.13 11.10
C VAL A 79 -18.80 -0.08 12.02
N VAL A 80 -18.19 -1.17 11.57
CA VAL A 80 -18.01 -2.41 12.33
C VAL A 80 -16.61 -2.40 12.91
N VAL A 81 -16.52 -2.21 14.23
CA VAL A 81 -15.26 -2.34 14.97
C VAL A 81 -15.21 -3.71 15.63
N VAL A 82 -14.20 -4.51 15.28
CA VAL A 82 -13.92 -5.79 15.91
C VAL A 82 -12.83 -5.57 16.96
N ASN A 83 -13.20 -5.63 18.23
CA ASN A 83 -12.28 -5.55 19.36
C ASN A 83 -11.71 -6.95 19.64
N ASP A 84 -10.45 -7.17 19.26
CA ASP A 84 -9.78 -8.47 19.25
C ASP A 84 -8.99 -8.71 20.54
N ASN A 85 -9.70 -9.14 21.58
CA ASN A 85 -9.11 -9.56 22.85
C ASN A 85 -8.18 -8.50 23.48
N SER A 86 -8.60 -7.23 23.43
CA SER A 86 -7.87 -6.11 24.05
C SER A 86 -7.87 -6.21 25.57
N LEU A 87 -6.75 -5.83 26.17
CA LEU A 87 -6.54 -5.75 27.62
C LEU A 87 -6.54 -4.30 28.14
N ASP A 88 -6.48 -3.33 27.25
CA ASP A 88 -6.55 -1.90 27.52
C ASP A 88 -8.00 -1.38 27.63
N ASP A 89 -8.16 -0.06 27.62
CA ASP A 89 -9.46 0.60 27.76
C ASP A 89 -10.29 0.64 26.45
N SER A 90 -9.86 -0.04 25.38
CA SER A 90 -10.53 -0.04 24.06
C SER A 90 -12.03 -0.33 24.16
N LYS A 91 -12.40 -1.31 25.00
CA LYS A 91 -13.79 -1.70 25.23
C LYS A 91 -14.64 -0.53 25.75
N TYR A 92 -14.13 0.22 26.72
CA TYR A 92 -14.87 1.33 27.34
C TYR A 92 -15.00 2.51 26.37
N ILE A 93 -13.94 2.82 25.61
CA ILE A 93 -13.98 3.84 24.55
C ILE A 93 -15.06 3.50 23.50
N LEU A 94 -15.11 2.25 23.05
CA LEU A 94 -16.11 1.79 22.06
C LEU A 94 -17.53 1.84 22.61
N GLN A 95 -17.74 1.47 23.89
CA GLN A 95 -19.04 1.56 24.55
C GLN A 95 -19.53 3.00 24.64
N GLU A 96 -18.64 3.95 24.97
CA GLU A 96 -19.00 5.36 25.06
C GLU A 96 -19.35 5.94 23.68
N LEU A 97 -18.52 5.67 22.66
CA LEU A 97 -18.81 6.12 21.29
C LEU A 97 -20.12 5.53 20.75
N LYS A 98 -20.47 4.29 21.10
CA LYS A 98 -21.72 3.65 20.66
C LYS A 98 -22.97 4.31 21.24
N LYS A 99 -22.88 4.99 22.40
CA LYS A 99 -24.01 5.76 22.95
C LYS A 99 -24.40 6.89 21.99
N THR A 100 -23.40 7.58 21.45
CA THR A 100 -23.54 8.72 20.53
C THR A 100 -23.79 8.30 19.08
N PHE A 101 -23.00 7.35 18.56
CA PHE A 101 -23.02 6.97 17.15
C PHE A 101 -23.76 5.64 16.94
N LYS A 102 -25.03 5.71 16.51
CA LYS A 102 -25.85 4.52 16.25
C LYS A 102 -25.40 3.69 15.04
N SER A 103 -24.60 4.28 14.15
CA SER A 103 -23.94 3.60 13.02
C SER A 103 -22.77 2.72 13.46
N LEU A 104 -22.30 2.83 14.71
CA LEU A 104 -21.22 2.02 15.26
C LEU A 104 -21.74 0.66 15.74
N ASN A 105 -21.30 -0.39 15.05
CA ASN A 105 -21.45 -1.78 15.47
C ASN A 105 -20.13 -2.26 16.10
N VAL A 106 -20.20 -2.79 17.32
CA VAL A 106 -19.01 -3.27 18.05
C VAL A 106 -19.14 -4.78 18.23
N VAL A 107 -18.10 -5.49 17.80
CA VAL A 107 -17.99 -6.95 17.92
C VAL A 107 -16.85 -7.26 18.88
N GLU A 108 -17.18 -7.81 20.04
CA GLU A 108 -16.20 -8.18 21.06
C GLU A 108 -15.74 -9.63 20.86
N LEU A 109 -14.44 -9.82 20.67
CA LEU A 109 -13.82 -11.14 20.67
C LEU A 109 -13.08 -11.35 21.99
N THR A 110 -13.55 -12.29 22.80
CA THR A 110 -12.98 -12.63 24.11
C THR A 110 -12.06 -13.85 24.07
N GLN A 111 -11.86 -14.45 22.90
CA GLN A 111 -11.04 -15.64 22.72
C GLN A 111 -10.17 -15.48 21.48
N GLU A 112 -8.89 -15.79 21.62
CA GLU A 112 -7.98 -15.84 20.49
C GLU A 112 -8.28 -17.03 19.58
N ALA A 113 -8.28 -16.79 18.27
CA ALA A 113 -8.35 -17.87 17.30
C ALA A 113 -7.07 -18.70 17.32
N LYS A 114 -7.19 -19.95 17.77
CA LYS A 114 -6.10 -20.93 17.72
C LYS A 114 -5.65 -21.10 16.26
N LEU A 115 -4.34 -21.04 16.03
CA LEU A 115 -3.69 -21.29 14.74
C LEU A 115 -3.94 -20.25 13.63
N ILE A 116 -4.61 -19.12 13.91
CA ILE A 116 -4.80 -18.02 12.96
C ILE A 116 -4.09 -16.77 13.50
N PRO A 117 -2.77 -16.60 13.26
CA PRO A 117 -2.05 -15.43 13.71
C PRO A 117 -2.53 -14.13 13.03
N GLY A 118 -2.56 -13.05 13.80
CA GLY A 118 -2.78 -11.68 13.31
C GLY A 118 -4.23 -11.35 12.95
N LYS A 119 -4.39 -10.31 12.13
CA LYS A 119 -5.70 -9.66 11.87
C LYS A 119 -6.71 -10.47 11.05
N LYS A 120 -6.33 -11.63 10.50
CA LYS A 120 -7.20 -12.40 9.58
C LYS A 120 -8.47 -12.90 10.23
N TYR A 121 -8.38 -13.39 11.47
CA TYR A 121 -9.55 -13.86 12.20
C TYR A 121 -10.52 -12.71 12.53
N PRO A 122 -10.10 -11.65 13.25
CA PRO A 122 -11.02 -10.54 13.55
C PRO A 122 -11.56 -9.88 12.27
N LEU A 123 -10.76 -9.77 11.21
CA LEU A 123 -11.24 -9.22 9.95
C LEU A 123 -12.29 -10.11 9.28
N SER A 124 -12.14 -11.44 9.33
CA SER A 124 -13.16 -12.37 8.83
C SER A 124 -14.48 -12.26 9.59
N ILE A 125 -14.41 -12.06 10.91
CA ILE A 125 -15.59 -11.79 11.73
C ILE A 125 -16.22 -10.46 11.33
N GLY A 126 -15.44 -9.39 11.21
CA GLY A 126 -15.93 -8.08 10.77
C GLY A 126 -16.64 -8.13 9.41
N VAL A 127 -16.07 -8.86 8.45
CA VAL A 127 -16.69 -9.10 7.13
C VAL A 127 -18.01 -9.85 7.27
N ARG A 128 -18.09 -10.86 8.15
CA ARG A 128 -19.31 -11.63 8.38
C ARG A 128 -20.41 -10.76 9.00
N GLU A 129 -20.07 -9.97 10.01
CA GLU A 129 -21.00 -9.11 10.76
C GLU A 129 -21.42 -7.84 9.98
N ALA A 130 -20.70 -7.48 8.91
CA ALA A 130 -21.08 -6.38 8.03
C ALA A 130 -22.45 -6.62 7.37
N LYS A 131 -23.35 -5.64 7.44
CA LYS A 131 -24.70 -5.66 6.85
C LYS A 131 -24.71 -5.39 5.36
N HIS A 132 -23.72 -4.65 4.86
CA HIS A 132 -23.72 -4.17 3.48
C HIS A 132 -22.73 -4.95 2.61
N GLU A 133 -23.01 -4.95 1.30
CA GLU A 133 -22.21 -5.67 0.32
C GLU A 133 -20.87 -4.98 0.07
N VAL A 134 -20.82 -3.65 0.08
CA VAL A 134 -19.56 -2.93 -0.12
C VAL A 134 -18.85 -2.76 1.21
N LEU A 135 -17.64 -3.32 1.29
CA LEU A 135 -16.79 -3.25 2.48
C LEU A 135 -15.68 -2.25 2.25
N LEU A 136 -15.42 -1.40 3.23
CA LEU A 136 -14.31 -0.46 3.22
C LEU A 136 -13.43 -0.74 4.44
N LEU A 137 -12.14 -0.97 4.22
CA LEU A 137 -11.20 -1.39 5.24
C LEU A 137 -10.27 -0.23 5.59
N THR A 138 -10.07 -0.04 6.89
CA THR A 138 -9.05 0.84 7.46
C THR A 138 -8.58 0.28 8.80
N ASP A 139 -7.41 0.70 9.25
CA ASP A 139 -6.86 0.30 10.55
C ASP A 139 -7.29 1.26 11.67
N ALA A 140 -7.25 0.81 12.92
CA ALA A 140 -7.55 1.65 14.09
C ALA A 140 -6.60 2.86 14.22
N ASP A 141 -5.36 2.72 13.76
CA ASP A 141 -4.35 3.78 13.75
C ASP A 141 -4.49 4.77 12.58
N CYS A 142 -5.53 4.60 11.73
CA CYS A 142 -5.78 5.42 10.54
C CYS A 142 -6.98 6.35 10.70
N VAL A 143 -6.88 7.56 10.16
CA VAL A 143 -7.97 8.52 10.03
C VAL A 143 -8.17 8.92 8.56
N PRO A 144 -9.40 9.02 8.05
CA PRO A 144 -9.68 9.60 6.74
C PRO A 144 -9.16 11.03 6.61
N ALA A 145 -8.64 11.41 5.44
CA ALA A 145 -8.14 12.75 5.18
C ALA A 145 -9.26 13.79 5.03
N SER A 146 -10.49 13.35 4.75
CA SER A 146 -11.67 14.18 4.59
C SER A 146 -12.94 13.51 5.15
N GLU A 147 -13.99 14.29 5.32
CA GLU A 147 -15.35 13.80 5.60
C GLU A 147 -16.02 13.17 4.37
N HIS A 148 -15.38 13.18 3.20
CA HIS A 148 -15.91 12.64 1.95
C HIS A 148 -15.29 11.30 1.56
N TRP A 149 -14.47 10.70 2.42
CA TRP A 149 -13.70 9.50 2.11
C TRP A 149 -14.57 8.33 1.64
N ILE A 150 -15.68 8.02 2.33
CA ILE A 150 -16.60 6.94 1.90
C ILE A 150 -17.17 7.24 0.51
N ARG A 151 -17.65 8.47 0.30
CA ARG A 151 -18.20 8.92 -0.99
C ARG A 151 -17.17 8.77 -2.10
N LYS A 152 -15.93 9.19 -1.86
CA LYS A 152 -14.85 9.11 -2.83
C LYS A 152 -14.48 7.66 -3.13
N MET A 153 -14.29 6.81 -2.12
CA MET A 153 -14.01 5.39 -2.31
C MET A 153 -15.09 4.68 -3.17
N GLN A 154 -16.35 5.09 -3.03
CA GLN A 154 -17.45 4.61 -3.85
C GLN A 154 -17.37 5.02 -5.33
N GLU A 155 -16.76 6.17 -5.64
CA GLU A 155 -16.54 6.59 -7.03
C GLU A 155 -15.64 5.60 -7.80
N GLY A 156 -14.87 4.75 -7.12
CA GLY A 156 -14.11 3.68 -7.75
C GLY A 156 -14.96 2.51 -8.28
N TYR A 157 -16.21 2.35 -7.83
CA TYR A 157 -17.06 1.23 -8.24
C TYR A 157 -17.84 1.55 -9.53
N ASP A 158 -17.54 0.80 -10.59
CA ASP A 158 -18.33 0.70 -11.82
C ASP A 158 -18.94 -0.71 -11.94
N GLU A 159 -19.73 -0.93 -13.00
CA GLU A 159 -20.21 -2.26 -13.34
C GLU A 159 -19.04 -3.24 -13.51
N GLY A 160 -19.15 -4.42 -12.90
CA GLY A 160 -18.08 -5.42 -12.87
C GLY A 160 -16.96 -5.18 -11.86
N ILE A 161 -16.85 -3.97 -11.29
CA ILE A 161 -15.83 -3.68 -10.27
C ILE A 161 -16.25 -4.24 -8.91
N GLU A 162 -15.28 -4.89 -8.26
CA GLU A 162 -15.46 -5.55 -6.97
C GLU A 162 -14.37 -5.21 -5.96
N ILE A 163 -13.29 -4.56 -6.42
CA ILE A 163 -12.15 -4.12 -5.63
C ILE A 163 -11.81 -2.68 -6.01
N VAL A 164 -11.66 -1.81 -5.03
CA VAL A 164 -11.14 -0.44 -5.20
C VAL A 164 -9.90 -0.27 -4.34
N LEU A 165 -8.78 0.02 -4.99
CA LEU A 165 -7.49 0.26 -4.35
C LEU A 165 -7.32 1.76 -4.08
N GLY A 166 -7.11 2.13 -2.81
CA GLY A 166 -6.84 3.50 -2.38
C GLY A 166 -5.45 3.66 -1.76
N TYR A 167 -5.01 4.90 -1.55
CA TYR A 167 -3.71 5.20 -0.94
C TYR A 167 -3.84 5.39 0.58
N GLY A 168 -3.12 4.58 1.36
CA GLY A 168 -2.95 4.75 2.80
C GLY A 168 -1.62 5.45 3.12
N ALA A 169 -1.69 6.74 3.46
CA ALA A 169 -0.55 7.60 3.72
C ALA A 169 -0.11 7.58 5.20
N TYR A 170 1.01 8.24 5.48
CA TYR A 170 1.45 8.56 6.85
C TYR A 170 1.37 10.05 7.10
N HIS A 171 1.07 10.45 8.34
CA HIS A 171 1.15 11.86 8.73
C HIS A 171 2.56 12.43 8.51
N ARG A 172 2.61 13.67 8.03
CA ARG A 172 3.85 14.45 7.92
C ARG A 172 4.34 14.78 9.32
N ARG A 173 5.59 14.41 9.62
CA ARG A 173 6.30 14.76 10.87
C ARG A 173 7.70 15.25 10.53
N LYS A 174 8.31 15.99 11.46
CA LYS A 174 9.71 16.43 11.32
C LYS A 174 10.66 15.22 11.34
N GLY A 175 11.79 15.35 10.68
CA GLY A 175 12.89 14.37 10.72
C GLY A 175 13.02 13.48 9.49
N LEU A 176 14.23 12.95 9.29
CA LEU A 176 14.59 12.12 8.14
C LEU A 176 13.80 10.80 8.10
N LEU A 177 13.65 10.13 9.24
CA LEU A 177 12.94 8.85 9.33
C LEU A 177 11.50 8.94 8.78
N ASN A 178 10.76 10.02 9.09
CA ASN A 178 9.42 10.20 8.55
C ASN A 178 9.41 10.34 7.02
N LYS A 179 10.35 11.09 6.45
CA LYS A 179 10.48 11.22 4.99
C LYS A 179 10.78 9.87 4.32
N LEU A 180 11.67 9.06 4.92
CA LEU A 180 11.99 7.72 4.41
C LEU A 180 10.79 6.78 4.49
N ILE A 181 10.05 6.78 5.59
CA ILE A 181 8.82 5.99 5.76
C ILE A 181 7.77 6.39 4.71
N ARG A 182 7.53 7.70 4.54
CA ARG A 182 6.56 8.24 3.60
C ARG A 182 6.97 7.95 2.16
N PHE A 183 8.24 8.14 1.81
CA PHE A 183 8.75 7.86 0.48
C PHE A 183 8.58 6.39 0.11
N GLU A 184 8.92 5.47 1.01
CA GLU A 184 8.75 4.05 0.76
C GLU A 184 7.26 3.65 0.64
N THR A 185 6.39 4.28 1.43
CA THR A 185 4.94 4.05 1.38
C THR A 185 4.35 4.54 0.07
N PHE A 186 4.75 5.75 -0.34
CA PHE A 186 4.43 6.32 -1.63
C PHE A 186 4.97 5.46 -2.78
N HIS A 187 6.21 4.97 -2.68
CA HIS A 187 6.84 4.17 -3.74
C HIS A 187 6.14 2.82 -3.92
N THR A 188 5.76 2.19 -2.81
CA THR A 188 4.94 0.96 -2.82
C THR A 188 3.58 1.24 -3.46
N ALA A 189 2.94 2.37 -3.13
CA ALA A 189 1.68 2.79 -3.73
C ALA A 189 1.79 3.07 -5.22
N LEU A 190 2.82 3.79 -5.64
CA LEU A 190 3.12 4.01 -7.04
C LEU A 190 3.20 2.67 -7.77
N GLN A 191 3.82 1.65 -7.18
CA GLN A 191 3.96 0.33 -7.80
C GLN A 191 2.64 -0.42 -7.92
N TYR A 192 1.90 -0.66 -6.82
CA TYR A 192 0.68 -1.47 -6.91
C TYR A 192 -0.46 -0.76 -7.66
N LEU A 193 -0.58 0.56 -7.54
CA LEU A 193 -1.59 1.32 -8.28
C LEU A 193 -1.25 1.34 -9.78
N SER A 194 0.02 1.51 -10.15
CA SER A 194 0.43 1.48 -11.56
C SER A 194 0.24 0.11 -12.20
N TYR A 195 0.51 -0.97 -11.47
CA TYR A 195 0.30 -2.32 -11.96
C TYR A 195 -1.20 -2.62 -12.12
N ALA A 196 -2.04 -2.18 -11.19
CA ALA A 196 -3.49 -2.27 -11.32
C ALA A 196 -4.00 -1.50 -12.55
N LEU A 197 -3.55 -0.26 -12.76
CA LEU A 197 -3.85 0.53 -13.96
C LEU A 197 -3.32 -0.10 -15.27
N ALA A 198 -2.30 -0.95 -15.19
CA ALA A 198 -1.79 -1.75 -16.30
C ALA A 198 -2.52 -3.09 -16.48
N GLY A 199 -3.55 -3.38 -15.67
CA GLY A 199 -4.31 -4.63 -15.71
C GLY A 199 -3.60 -5.82 -15.06
N ILE A 200 -2.69 -5.57 -14.12
CA ILE A 200 -1.92 -6.58 -13.39
C ILE A 200 -1.98 -6.29 -11.87
N PRO A 201 -3.18 -6.14 -11.27
CA PRO A 201 -3.27 -5.88 -9.83
C PRO A 201 -2.66 -7.03 -9.03
N TYR A 202 -1.90 -6.68 -7.99
CA TYR A 202 -1.22 -7.69 -7.17
C TYR A 202 -1.30 -7.46 -5.67
N MET A 203 -1.66 -6.24 -5.24
CA MET A 203 -1.61 -5.81 -3.85
C MET A 203 -2.58 -4.65 -3.63
N GLY A 204 -3.15 -4.60 -2.43
CA GLY A 204 -3.77 -3.43 -1.83
C GLY A 204 -3.23 -3.27 -0.41
N VAL A 205 -3.57 -2.16 0.24
CA VAL A 205 -3.16 -1.91 1.63
C VAL A 205 -4.40 -1.78 2.50
N GLY A 206 -4.50 -2.57 3.56
CA GLY A 206 -5.68 -2.66 4.45
C GLY A 206 -6.06 -1.33 5.12
N ARG A 207 -5.14 -0.36 5.15
CA ARG A 207 -5.37 1.01 5.59
C ARG A 207 -6.31 1.81 4.68
N ASN A 208 -6.44 1.45 3.40
CA ASN A 208 -7.33 2.11 2.45
C ASN A 208 -7.67 1.17 1.27
N LEU A 209 -8.57 0.23 1.53
CA LEU A 209 -8.94 -0.81 0.57
C LEU A 209 -10.44 -1.03 0.63
N SER A 210 -11.11 -1.18 -0.51
CA SER A 210 -12.50 -1.58 -0.56
C SER A 210 -12.67 -2.83 -1.41
N TYR A 211 -13.54 -3.73 -0.98
CA TYR A 211 -13.98 -4.84 -1.80
C TYR A 211 -15.40 -5.31 -1.45
N LYS A 212 -16.01 -6.06 -2.35
CA LYS A 212 -17.33 -6.67 -2.14
C LYS A 212 -17.29 -7.84 -1.15
N LYS A 213 -18.29 -7.94 -0.28
CA LYS A 213 -18.44 -9.02 0.70
C LYS A 213 -18.55 -10.37 0.02
N ASP A 214 -19.32 -10.48 -1.06
CA ASP A 214 -19.46 -11.70 -1.86
C ASP A 214 -18.11 -12.18 -2.42
N LEU A 215 -17.27 -11.26 -2.90
CA LEU A 215 -15.91 -11.58 -3.37
C LEU A 215 -15.08 -12.27 -2.29
N PHE A 216 -15.19 -11.81 -1.05
CA PHE A 216 -14.52 -12.44 0.09
C PHE A 216 -15.09 -13.83 0.39
N LEU A 217 -16.41 -13.96 0.47
CA LEU A 217 -17.09 -15.20 0.84
C LEU A 217 -16.87 -16.30 -0.20
N ARG A 218 -17.06 -16.00 -1.50
CA ARG A 218 -16.91 -16.99 -2.59
C ARG A 218 -15.47 -17.47 -2.77
N ASN A 219 -14.49 -16.67 -2.33
CA ASN A 219 -13.07 -17.05 -2.30
C ASN A 219 -12.64 -17.73 -0.99
N LYS A 220 -13.61 -18.10 -0.13
CA LYS A 220 -13.40 -18.74 1.18
C LYS A 220 -12.53 -17.90 2.13
N GLY A 221 -12.67 -16.58 2.07
CA GLY A 221 -11.92 -15.61 2.86
C GLY A 221 -10.42 -15.85 2.88
N PHE A 222 -9.83 -15.88 4.07
CA PHE A 222 -8.39 -16.07 4.27
C PHE A 222 -7.95 -17.53 4.44
N SER A 223 -8.83 -18.51 4.25
CA SER A 223 -8.57 -19.94 4.54
C SER A 223 -7.23 -20.45 3.98
N SER A 224 -6.86 -20.07 2.75
CA SER A 224 -5.60 -20.49 2.12
C SER A 224 -4.34 -19.83 2.68
N ILE A 225 -4.47 -18.76 3.46
CA ILE A 225 -3.36 -17.95 4.00
C ILE A 225 -3.42 -17.75 5.52
N ASN A 226 -4.35 -18.41 6.23
CA ASN A 226 -4.51 -18.29 7.68
C ASN A 226 -3.23 -18.58 8.48
N HIS A 227 -2.41 -19.53 8.02
CA HIS A 227 -1.15 -19.89 8.66
C HIS A 227 -0.03 -18.85 8.48
N ILE A 228 -0.25 -17.82 7.66
CA ILE A 228 0.71 -16.73 7.40
C ILE A 228 0.32 -15.56 8.31
N PRO A 229 1.23 -15.04 9.17
CA PRO A 229 0.89 -13.94 10.09
C PRO A 229 0.45 -12.64 9.42
N GLY A 230 1.02 -12.31 8.25
CA GLY A 230 0.69 -11.11 7.47
C GLY A 230 -0.05 -11.42 6.17
N GLY A 231 -0.43 -10.38 5.43
CA GLY A 231 -1.01 -10.50 4.09
C GLY A 231 -2.51 -10.73 4.03
N ASP A 232 -3.20 -10.29 5.07
CA ASP A 232 -4.65 -10.07 5.09
C ASP A 232 -5.11 -9.14 3.96
N ASP A 233 -4.30 -8.17 3.56
CA ASP A 233 -4.54 -7.29 2.41
C ASP A 233 -3.81 -7.77 1.14
N ASP A 234 -2.48 -7.83 1.18
CA ASP A 234 -1.66 -8.04 -0.02
C ASP A 234 -1.90 -9.41 -0.69
N LEU A 235 -1.85 -10.52 0.06
CA LEU A 235 -2.02 -11.87 -0.48
C LEU A 235 -3.46 -12.16 -0.89
N PHE A 236 -4.44 -11.60 -0.17
CA PHE A 236 -5.83 -11.72 -0.56
C PHE A 236 -6.06 -11.04 -1.92
N ILE A 237 -5.65 -9.79 -2.08
CA ILE A 237 -5.74 -9.07 -3.35
C ILE A 237 -4.92 -9.77 -4.43
N ASN A 238 -3.71 -10.25 -4.13
CA ASN A 238 -2.89 -11.02 -5.07
C ASN A 238 -3.63 -12.23 -5.64
N LYS A 239 -4.45 -12.89 -4.81
CA LYS A 239 -5.21 -14.08 -5.17
C LYS A 239 -6.41 -13.73 -6.05
N VAL A 240 -7.23 -12.76 -5.63
CA VAL A 240 -8.59 -12.55 -6.17
C VAL A 240 -8.72 -11.40 -7.17
N ALA A 241 -7.76 -10.48 -7.22
CA ALA A 241 -7.81 -9.34 -8.13
C ALA A 241 -7.49 -9.75 -9.57
N THR A 242 -8.25 -9.19 -10.50
CA THR A 242 -8.08 -9.31 -11.95
C THR A 242 -8.15 -7.93 -12.59
N LYS A 243 -7.80 -7.84 -13.88
CA LYS A 243 -7.89 -6.60 -14.65
C LYS A 243 -9.34 -6.08 -14.72
N GLU A 244 -10.30 -6.99 -14.74
CA GLU A 244 -11.72 -6.71 -14.98
C GLU A 244 -12.46 -6.28 -13.71
N ASN A 245 -12.05 -6.76 -12.52
CA ASN A 245 -12.76 -6.51 -11.27
C ASN A 245 -12.10 -5.46 -10.37
N THR A 246 -10.97 -4.88 -10.77
CA THR A 246 -10.17 -3.98 -9.93
C THR A 246 -10.12 -2.57 -10.51
N ALA A 247 -10.48 -1.59 -9.68
CA ALA A 247 -10.31 -0.18 -9.96
C ALA A 247 -9.28 0.47 -9.01
N VAL A 248 -8.74 1.60 -9.45
CA VAL A 248 -7.82 2.44 -8.69
C VAL A 248 -8.49 3.78 -8.44
N LEU A 249 -8.44 4.24 -7.19
CA LEU A 249 -8.88 5.56 -6.82
C LEU A 249 -7.71 6.37 -6.24
N ILE A 250 -7.38 7.46 -6.92
CA ILE A 250 -6.35 8.40 -6.50
C ILE A 250 -7.00 9.78 -6.40
N ASP A 251 -7.41 10.12 -5.19
CA ASP A 251 -8.02 11.41 -4.84
C ASP A 251 -7.55 11.80 -3.43
N PRO A 252 -7.07 13.04 -3.19
CA PRO A 252 -6.65 13.49 -1.87
C PRO A 252 -7.69 13.32 -0.77
N ASP A 253 -8.98 13.45 -1.12
CA ASP A 253 -10.10 13.29 -0.18
C ASP A 253 -10.39 11.82 0.13
N ALA A 254 -9.89 10.91 -0.69
CA ALA A 254 -10.02 9.46 -0.51
C ALA A 254 -8.86 8.84 0.30
N ILE A 255 -7.85 9.62 0.71
CA ILE A 255 -6.68 9.10 1.42
C ILE A 255 -7.00 8.84 2.89
N THR A 256 -6.43 7.77 3.47
CA THR A 256 -6.35 7.62 4.93
C THR A 256 -4.93 7.91 5.41
N ARG A 257 -4.77 8.39 6.64
CA ARG A 257 -3.48 8.73 7.24
C ARG A 257 -3.29 8.00 8.55
N SER A 258 -2.13 7.36 8.67
CA SER A 258 -1.70 6.65 9.88
C SER A 258 -0.54 7.37 10.57
N ILE A 259 -0.32 7.05 11.84
CA ILE A 259 0.85 7.56 12.56
C ILE A 259 2.10 6.75 12.16
N PRO A 260 3.17 7.41 11.69
CA PRO A 260 4.42 6.75 11.37
C PRO A 260 5.12 6.29 12.65
N ARG A 261 5.92 5.22 12.55
CA ARG A 261 6.83 4.85 13.64
C ARG A 261 7.83 5.97 13.89
N THR A 262 8.10 6.23 15.18
CA THR A 262 9.02 7.28 15.63
C THR A 262 10.46 6.79 15.82
N SER A 263 10.68 5.47 15.81
CA SER A 263 12.00 4.86 15.99
C SER A 263 12.38 3.96 14.82
N TRP A 264 13.68 3.95 14.49
CA TRP A 264 14.25 3.09 13.45
C TRP A 264 14.00 1.61 13.74
N ALA A 265 14.22 1.17 14.98
CA ALA A 265 13.99 -0.21 15.37
C ALA A 265 12.51 -0.63 15.21
N GLY A 266 11.57 0.27 15.56
CA GLY A 266 10.14 0.03 15.35
C GLY A 266 9.78 -0.08 13.87
N TRP A 267 10.32 0.81 13.03
CA TRP A 267 10.13 0.77 11.59
C TRP A 267 10.72 -0.49 10.94
N LEU A 268 11.95 -0.86 11.30
CA LEU A 268 12.61 -2.07 10.80
C LEU A 268 11.80 -3.34 11.12
N ARG A 269 11.29 -3.45 12.36
CA ARG A 269 10.41 -4.57 12.74
C ARG A 269 9.14 -4.61 11.90
N GLN A 270 8.44 -3.47 11.77
CA GLN A 270 7.21 -3.38 10.99
C GLN A 270 7.43 -3.79 9.52
N LYS A 271 8.46 -3.24 8.87
CA LYS A 271 8.72 -3.50 7.45
C LYS A 271 9.25 -4.91 7.17
N SER A 272 10.08 -5.46 8.05
CA SER A 272 10.52 -6.85 7.92
C SER A 272 9.35 -7.83 7.91
N ARG A 273 8.28 -7.55 8.68
CA ARG A 273 7.05 -8.36 8.65
C ARG A 273 6.35 -8.28 7.29
N HIS A 274 6.18 -7.08 6.74
CA HIS A 274 5.55 -6.91 5.42
C HIS A 274 6.35 -7.58 4.30
N TYR A 275 7.68 -7.49 4.29
CA TYR A 275 8.49 -8.14 3.25
C TYR A 275 8.40 -9.67 3.25
N SER A 276 8.05 -10.27 4.39
CA SER A 276 7.98 -11.71 4.52
C SER A 276 6.83 -12.33 3.71
N THR A 277 5.77 -11.57 3.37
CA THR A 277 4.63 -12.04 2.58
C THR A 277 4.95 -12.12 1.08
N ALA A 278 5.89 -11.32 0.58
CA ALA A 278 6.21 -11.23 -0.85
C ALA A 278 6.62 -12.58 -1.48
N ARG A 279 7.13 -13.52 -0.68
CA ARG A 279 7.45 -14.90 -1.12
C ARG A 279 6.22 -15.71 -1.53
N TYR A 280 5.01 -15.30 -1.18
CA TYR A 280 3.77 -16.00 -1.49
C TYR A 280 3.03 -15.39 -2.70
N TYR A 281 3.56 -14.32 -3.30
CA TYR A 281 2.98 -13.74 -4.52
C TYR A 281 3.06 -14.69 -5.72
N LYS A 282 2.12 -14.51 -6.66
CA LYS A 282 2.12 -15.18 -7.98
C LYS A 282 3.48 -14.98 -8.70
N PRO A 283 3.98 -15.99 -9.45
CA PRO A 283 5.29 -15.93 -10.11
C PRO A 283 5.50 -14.69 -10.99
N LYS A 284 4.48 -14.30 -11.77
CA LYS A 284 4.51 -13.09 -12.61
C LYS A 284 4.80 -11.83 -11.78
N HIS A 285 4.17 -11.69 -10.63
CA HIS A 285 4.36 -10.53 -9.74
C HIS A 285 5.75 -10.54 -9.13
N LYS A 286 6.24 -11.71 -8.68
CA LYS A 286 7.62 -11.85 -8.19
C LYS A 286 8.65 -11.46 -9.25
N PHE A 287 8.45 -11.88 -10.50
CA PHE A 287 9.35 -11.53 -11.60
C PHE A 287 9.38 -10.02 -11.85
N LEU A 288 8.22 -9.37 -11.98
CA LEU A 288 8.16 -7.92 -12.22
C LEU A 288 8.75 -7.13 -11.05
N LEU A 289 8.38 -7.45 -9.81
CA LEU A 289 8.91 -6.80 -8.62
C LEU A 289 10.42 -7.02 -8.49
N GLY A 290 10.89 -8.25 -8.74
CA GLY A 290 12.30 -8.62 -8.69
C GLY A 290 13.14 -7.95 -9.77
N LEU A 291 12.62 -7.83 -11.00
CA LEU A 291 13.29 -7.13 -12.10
C LEU A 291 13.45 -5.63 -11.79
N TYR A 292 12.39 -5.01 -11.29
CA TYR A 292 12.44 -3.61 -10.86
C TYR A 292 13.45 -3.40 -9.72
N PHE A 293 13.33 -4.21 -8.65
CA PHE A 293 14.24 -4.21 -7.52
C PHE A 293 15.71 -4.38 -7.93
N ALA A 294 16.01 -5.41 -8.73
CA ALA A 294 17.37 -5.72 -9.15
C ALA A 294 17.95 -4.58 -9.99
N SER A 295 17.15 -4.03 -10.91
CA SER A 295 17.60 -2.91 -11.73
C SER A 295 17.88 -1.66 -10.89
N GLN A 296 17.05 -1.34 -9.90
CA GLN A 296 17.26 -0.16 -9.03
C GLN A 296 18.43 -0.36 -8.06
N PHE A 297 18.58 -1.56 -7.50
CA PHE A 297 19.70 -1.90 -6.62
C PHE A 297 21.05 -1.81 -7.35
N LEU A 298 21.14 -2.31 -8.58
CA LEU A 298 22.39 -2.29 -9.35
C LEU A 298 22.67 -0.94 -10.02
N PHE A 299 21.66 -0.07 -10.17
CA PHE A 299 21.76 1.15 -10.97
C PHE A 299 22.91 2.07 -10.53
N TYR A 300 22.96 2.46 -9.25
CA TYR A 300 23.95 3.42 -8.76
C TYR A 300 25.39 2.86 -8.71
N PRO A 301 25.64 1.63 -8.22
CA PRO A 301 26.97 1.02 -8.30
C PRO A 301 27.49 0.91 -9.75
N VAL A 302 26.62 0.50 -10.68
CA VAL A 302 26.98 0.35 -12.10
C VAL A 302 27.16 1.71 -12.78
N LEU A 303 26.35 2.72 -12.42
CA LEU A 303 26.53 4.11 -12.88
C LEU A 303 27.92 4.64 -12.51
N VAL A 304 28.32 4.49 -11.24
CA VAL A 304 29.63 4.94 -10.75
C VAL A 304 30.75 4.18 -11.47
N ALA A 305 30.64 2.86 -11.58
CA ALA A 305 31.64 2.06 -12.29
C ALA A 305 31.74 2.47 -13.78
N ALA A 306 30.63 2.59 -14.49
CA ALA A 306 30.63 2.99 -15.90
C ALA A 306 31.20 4.40 -16.11
N ALA A 307 30.91 5.35 -15.22
CA ALA A 307 31.45 6.71 -15.29
C ALA A 307 32.97 6.76 -15.04
N LEU A 308 33.51 5.87 -14.21
CA LEU A 308 34.94 5.82 -13.89
C LEU A 308 35.77 5.06 -14.93
N PHE A 309 35.22 3.97 -15.47
CA PHE A 309 35.99 3.00 -16.27
C PHE A 309 35.69 3.03 -17.78
N TYR A 310 34.61 3.69 -18.24
CA TYR A 310 34.30 3.85 -19.66
C TYR A 310 34.47 5.33 -20.10
N ASP A 311 33.42 5.97 -20.62
CA ASP A 311 33.39 7.40 -20.94
C ASP A 311 32.20 8.06 -20.22
N TRP A 312 32.50 8.87 -19.21
CA TRP A 312 31.50 9.62 -18.44
C TRP A 312 30.65 10.53 -19.33
N ARG A 313 31.17 11.01 -20.47
CA ARG A 313 30.43 11.86 -21.43
C ARG A 313 29.29 11.12 -22.10
N LEU A 314 29.39 9.80 -22.23
CA LEU A 314 28.31 8.94 -22.74
C LEU A 314 27.39 8.44 -21.62
N VAL A 315 27.93 8.20 -20.43
CA VAL A 315 27.18 7.73 -19.26
C VAL A 315 26.24 8.80 -18.70
N LEU A 316 26.69 10.05 -18.58
CA LEU A 316 25.89 11.13 -17.97
C LEU A 316 24.61 11.47 -18.75
N PRO A 317 24.58 11.54 -20.10
CA PRO A 317 23.35 11.73 -20.85
C PRO A 317 22.32 10.61 -20.63
N VAL A 318 22.78 9.34 -20.58
CA VAL A 318 21.91 8.18 -20.32
C VAL A 318 21.32 8.26 -18.90
N PHE A 319 22.13 8.63 -17.91
CA PHE A 319 21.66 8.90 -16.55
C PHE A 319 20.66 10.08 -16.52
N GLY A 320 20.97 11.17 -17.20
CA GLY A 320 20.15 12.37 -17.29
C GLY A 320 18.76 12.09 -17.88
N LEU A 321 18.68 11.28 -18.94
CA LEU A 321 17.42 10.85 -19.54
C LEU A 321 16.53 10.12 -18.51
N ARG A 322 17.11 9.16 -17.77
CA ARG A 322 16.43 8.44 -16.70
C ARG A 322 15.97 9.39 -15.60
N LEU A 323 16.83 10.31 -15.19
CA LEU A 323 16.55 11.27 -14.12
C LEU A 323 15.40 12.22 -14.48
N ILE A 324 15.35 12.73 -15.71
CA ILE A 324 14.28 13.63 -16.18
C ILE A 324 12.93 12.92 -16.18
N LEU A 325 12.86 11.70 -16.76
CA LEU A 325 11.61 10.92 -16.77
C LEU A 325 11.15 10.60 -15.35
N GLN A 326 12.07 10.16 -14.49
CA GLN A 326 11.80 9.87 -13.09
C GLN A 326 11.30 11.12 -12.36
N ALA A 327 11.96 12.27 -12.50
CA ALA A 327 11.57 13.52 -11.86
C ALA A 327 10.14 13.94 -12.23
N PHE A 328 9.78 13.83 -13.52
CA PHE A 328 8.44 14.14 -14.01
C PHE A 328 7.38 13.21 -13.42
N VAL A 329 7.60 11.89 -13.51
CA VAL A 329 6.65 10.89 -13.04
C VAL A 329 6.46 10.98 -11.52
N LEU A 330 7.56 11.12 -10.77
CA LEU A 330 7.51 11.24 -9.31
C LEU A 330 6.82 12.54 -8.88
N TYR A 331 7.12 13.69 -9.51
CA TYR A 331 6.45 14.95 -9.19
C TYR A 331 4.93 14.85 -9.32
N LYS A 332 4.45 14.39 -10.48
CA LYS A 332 3.02 14.27 -10.77
C LYS A 332 2.34 13.27 -9.83
N SER A 333 2.98 12.13 -9.56
CA SER A 333 2.44 11.09 -8.70
C SER A 333 2.40 11.53 -7.24
N MET A 334 3.47 12.15 -6.73
CA MET A 334 3.54 12.68 -5.36
C MET A 334 2.47 13.75 -5.14
N LYS A 335 2.28 14.66 -6.11
CA LYS A 335 1.22 15.68 -6.03
C LYS A 335 -0.18 15.06 -5.91
N LYS A 336 -0.46 13.97 -6.61
CA LYS A 336 -1.76 13.27 -6.55
C LYS A 336 -2.00 12.56 -5.22
N MET A 337 -0.94 12.07 -4.60
CA MET A 337 -0.99 11.34 -3.33
C MET A 337 -0.77 12.25 -2.11
N GLY A 338 -0.61 13.57 -2.30
CA GLY A 338 -0.36 14.52 -1.20
C GLY A 338 1.01 14.32 -0.55
N GLU A 339 2.05 14.06 -1.34
CA GLU A 339 3.42 13.79 -0.93
C GLU A 339 4.43 14.75 -1.61
N GLU A 340 3.97 15.92 -2.06
CA GLU A 340 4.75 16.88 -2.87
C GLU A 340 6.01 17.43 -2.16
N ASP A 341 6.03 17.43 -0.83
CA ASP A 341 7.19 17.86 -0.03
C ASP A 341 8.36 16.87 -0.09
N LEU A 342 8.14 15.65 -0.58
CA LEU A 342 9.20 14.67 -0.81
C LEU A 342 9.94 14.92 -2.13
N TRP A 343 9.31 15.60 -3.09
CA TRP A 343 9.88 15.77 -4.42
C TRP A 343 11.25 16.48 -4.42
N PRO A 344 11.51 17.55 -3.66
CA PRO A 344 12.84 18.16 -3.59
C PRO A 344 13.96 17.19 -3.14
N TRP A 345 13.60 16.08 -2.51
CA TRP A 345 14.52 15.06 -2.02
C TRP A 345 14.60 13.84 -2.94
N PHE A 346 13.93 13.84 -4.11
CA PHE A 346 13.72 12.61 -4.88
C PHE A 346 15.03 11.92 -5.29
N VAL A 347 16.08 12.66 -5.64
CA VAL A 347 17.39 12.07 -5.99
C VAL A 347 18.00 11.37 -4.79
N PHE A 348 17.99 12.02 -3.63
CA PHE A 348 18.49 11.44 -2.39
C PHE A 348 17.65 10.22 -1.97
N LEU A 349 16.33 10.30 -2.09
CA LEU A 349 15.41 9.23 -1.75
C LEU A 349 15.54 8.03 -2.70
N ASP A 350 15.81 8.28 -3.98
CA ASP A 350 16.09 7.22 -4.95
C ASP A 350 17.43 6.53 -4.70
N MET A 351 18.49 7.29 -4.39
CA MET A 351 19.76 6.73 -3.92
C MET A 351 19.60 5.93 -2.62
N TRP A 352 18.75 6.42 -1.71
CA TRP A 352 18.44 5.73 -0.46
C TRP A 352 17.85 4.33 -0.69
N MET A 353 17.14 4.11 -1.81
CA MET A 353 16.56 2.79 -2.12
C MET A 353 17.62 1.68 -2.23
N PHE A 354 18.85 2.02 -2.64
CA PHE A 354 19.98 1.08 -2.60
C PHE A 354 20.23 0.53 -1.18
N PHE A 355 20.37 1.44 -0.21
CA PHE A 355 20.59 1.08 1.20
C PHE A 355 19.37 0.39 1.81
N TYR A 356 18.18 0.87 1.49
CA TYR A 356 16.93 0.24 1.90
C TYR A 356 16.87 -1.23 1.46
N TYR A 357 17.21 -1.52 0.20
CA TYR A 357 17.24 -2.89 -0.30
C TYR A 357 18.30 -3.75 0.36
N LEU A 358 19.47 -3.20 0.66
CA LEU A 358 20.50 -3.90 1.44
C LEU A 358 19.97 -4.29 2.84
N ILE A 359 19.26 -3.37 3.51
CA ILE A 359 18.73 -3.56 4.86
C ILE A 359 17.61 -4.62 4.89
N PHE A 360 16.71 -4.62 3.90
CA PHE A 360 15.50 -5.45 3.90
C PHE A 360 15.59 -6.74 3.07
N ALA A 361 16.61 -6.91 2.21
CA ALA A 361 16.83 -8.16 1.48
C ALA A 361 16.85 -9.42 2.40
N PRO A 362 17.49 -9.41 3.59
CA PRO A 362 17.44 -10.56 4.50
C PRO A 362 16.02 -10.98 4.94
N ALA A 363 15.07 -10.04 4.99
CA ALA A 363 13.69 -10.33 5.35
C ALA A 363 12.97 -11.19 4.30
N LEU A 364 13.41 -11.15 3.04
CA LEU A 364 12.86 -12.00 1.96
C LEU A 364 13.18 -13.49 2.18
N TRP A 365 14.32 -13.80 2.83
CA TRP A 365 14.73 -15.18 3.10
C TRP A 365 14.35 -15.67 4.50
N ARG A 366 14.27 -14.79 5.51
CA ARG A 366 13.91 -15.16 6.89
C ARG A 366 12.44 -15.57 7.00
N ARG A 367 12.14 -16.72 7.61
CA ARG A 367 10.73 -17.14 7.85
C ARG A 367 10.02 -16.11 8.76
N PRO A 368 8.74 -15.78 8.52
CA PRO A 368 8.00 -14.90 9.41
C PRO A 368 8.01 -15.46 10.85
N ARG A 369 8.16 -14.59 11.85
CA ARG A 369 7.94 -14.99 13.25
C ARG A 369 6.49 -15.46 13.40
N ARG A 370 6.28 -16.57 14.14
CA ARG A 370 4.94 -17.12 14.39
C ARG A 370 4.10 -16.21 15.31
N SER A 371 4.74 -15.38 16.13
CA SER A 371 4.07 -14.40 17.00
C SER A 371 3.85 -13.06 16.30
N TRP A 372 2.73 -12.41 16.62
CA TRP A 372 2.38 -11.09 16.09
C TRP A 372 3.16 -9.94 16.79
N ASN A 373 3.66 -10.21 18.01
CA ASN A 373 4.48 -9.33 18.85
C ASN A 373 5.98 -9.35 18.50
#